data_AF-A0A949CQW7-F1
#
_entry.id   AF-A0A949CQW7-F1
#
_cell.length_a   1.000
_cell.length_b   1.000
_cell.length_c   1.000
_cell.angle_alpha   90.00
_cell.angle_beta   90.00
_cell.angle_gamma   90.00
#
_symmetry.space_group_name_H-M   'P 1'
#
loop_
_entity.id
_entity.type
_entity.pdbx_description
1 polymer ?
#
loop_
_entity_poly.entity_id
_entity_poly.type
_entity_poly.pdbx_seq_one_letter_code
_entity_poly.pdbx_strand_id
1 'polypeptide(L)' 'MTTDFNGSVVAIRDVHGCASLLDHILAPYLGKAVELIFLGNLFDRSPEDNGNQRVLERIYALQNKPAYLSR' A
#
# COMPACT_ATOMS: atom_id res chain seq x y z
N MET A 1 11.37 26.19 -8.48
CA MET A 1 9.96 25.97 -8.08
C MET A 1 9.99 24.86 -7.05
N THR A 2 9.79 25.19 -5.77
CA THR A 2 9.73 24.20 -4.70
C THR A 2 8.35 23.56 -4.74
N THR A 3 8.28 22.27 -5.08
CA THR A 3 7.03 21.51 -4.93
C THR A 3 6.88 21.18 -3.45
N ASP A 4 6.12 22.01 -2.74
CA ASP A 4 5.72 21.73 -1.36
C ASP A 4 4.80 20.50 -1.40
N PHE A 5 5.36 19.32 -1.12
CA PHE A 5 4.60 18.08 -1.00
C PHE A 5 3.74 18.15 0.27
N ASN A 6 2.53 18.72 0.16
CA ASN A 6 1.49 18.61 1.18
C ASN A 6 0.70 17.29 1.00
N GLY A 7 1.42 16.21 0.65
CA GLY A 7 0.84 14.90 0.39
C GLY A 7 0.37 14.28 1.70
N SER A 8 -0.90 13.88 1.79
CA SER A 8 -1.40 13.19 2.97
C SER A 8 -0.69 11.84 3.12
N VAL A 9 -0.20 11.55 4.33
CA VAL A 9 0.37 10.26 4.70
C VAL A 9 -0.74 9.36 5.21
N VAL A 10 -0.83 8.15 4.66
CA VAL A 10 -1.78 7.12 5.10
C VAL A 10 -0.97 5.97 5.71
N ALA A 11 -1.09 5.82 7.02
CA ALA A 11 -0.49 4.72 7.74
C ALA A 11 -1.39 3.48 7.71
N ILE A 12 -0.86 2.38 7.22
CA ILE A 12 -1.53 1.07 7.17
C ILE A 12 -0.92 0.19 8.27
N ARG A 13 -1.77 -0.21 9.22
CA ARG A 13 -1.42 -1.13 10.31
C ARG A 13 -1.37 -2.58 9.82
N ASP A 14 -1.15 -3.51 10.75
CA ASP A 14 -1.07 -4.95 10.55
C ASP A 14 -2.04 -5.47 9.47
N VAL A 15 -1.49 -6.22 8.52
CA VAL A 15 -2.26 -6.79 7.39
C VAL A 15 -2.46 -8.28 7.58
N HIS A 16 -1.48 -9.01 8.12
CA HIS A 16 -1.55 -10.45 8.39
C HIS A 16 -2.08 -11.28 7.22
N GLY A 17 -1.68 -10.96 5.98
CA GLY A 17 -2.13 -11.66 4.79
C GLY A 17 -3.62 -11.47 4.46
N CYS A 18 -4.32 -10.51 5.05
CA CYS A 18 -5.71 -10.16 4.69
C CYS A 18 -5.76 -9.36 3.37
N ALA A 19 -5.43 -10.01 2.27
CA ALA A 19 -5.28 -9.38 0.96
C ALA A 19 -6.54 -8.66 0.47
N SER A 20 -7.72 -9.24 0.65
CA SER A 20 -8.98 -8.66 0.18
C SER A 20 -9.39 -7.44 0.99
N LEU A 21 -9.09 -7.43 2.29
CA LEU A 21 -9.26 -6.27 3.15
C LEU A 21 -8.27 -5.16 2.79
N LEU A 22 -7.00 -5.52 2.55
CA LEU A 22 -6.00 -4.57 2.11
C LEU A 22 -6.44 -3.87 0.81
N ASP A 23 -6.94 -4.61 -0.16
CA ASP A 23 -7.42 -4.04 -1.42
C ASP A 23 -8.58 -3.06 -1.22
N HIS A 24 -9.53 -3.36 -0.32
CA HIS A 24 -10.61 -2.44 0.05
C HIS A 24 -10.08 -1.16 0.71
N ILE A 25 -9.11 -1.29 1.62
CA ILE A 25 -8.49 -0.14 2.31
C ILE A 25 -7.71 0.72 1.30
N LEU A 26 -7.02 0.11 0.34
CA LEU A 26 -6.21 0.81 -0.66
C LEU A 26 -7.05 1.48 -1.76
N ALA A 27 -8.19 0.91 -2.13
CA ALA A 27 -9.05 1.39 -3.21
C ALA A 27 -9.24 2.92 -3.27
N PRO A 28 -9.57 3.63 -2.16
CA PRO A 28 -9.74 5.09 -2.20
C PRO A 28 -8.45 5.89 -2.42
N TYR A 29 -7.27 5.27 -2.29
CA TYR A 29 -5.97 5.93 -2.39
C TYR A 29 -5.24 5.66 -3.71
N LEU A 30 -5.64 4.62 -4.45
CA LEU A 30 -5.02 4.28 -5.73
C LEU A 30 -5.14 5.45 -6.73
N GLY A 31 -4.00 5.84 -7.31
CA GLY A 31 -3.94 6.94 -8.30
C GLY A 31 -3.94 8.35 -7.70
N LYS A 32 -3.98 8.50 -6.37
CA LYS A 32 -3.83 9.78 -5.69
C LYS A 32 -2.36 10.04 -5.31
N ALA A 33 -1.99 11.32 -5.23
CA ALA A 33 -0.69 11.74 -4.72
C ALA A 33 -0.67 11.68 -3.19
N VAL A 34 -0.68 10.46 -2.64
CA VAL A 34 -0.57 10.19 -1.21
C VAL A 34 0.62 9.27 -0.94
N GLU A 35 1.22 9.42 0.23
CA GLU A 35 2.26 8.51 0.70
C GLU A 35 1.61 7.39 1.53
N LEU A 36 1.91 6.14 1.19
CA LEU A 36 1.45 4.96 1.94
C LEU A 36 2.61 4.42 2.78
N ILE A 37 2.43 4.36 4.09
CA ILE A 37 3.41 3.78 5.01
C ILE A 37 2.80 2.52 5.64
N PHE A 38 3.46 1.38 5.43
CA PHE A 38 3.09 0.11 6.06
C PHE A 38 3.90 -0.09 7.34
N LEU A 39 3.23 -0.33 8.46
CA LEU A 39 3.87 -0.38 9.78
C LEU A 39 4.44 -1.76 10.16
N GLY A 40 4.39 -2.74 9.25
CA GLY A 40 4.85 -4.11 9.47
C GLY A 40 3.71 -5.13 9.51
N ASN A 41 4.00 -6.35 10.00
CA ASN A 41 3.03 -7.45 10.10
C ASN A 41 2.21 -7.67 8.83
N LEU A 42 2.91 -7.71 7.70
CA LEU A 42 2.29 -7.84 6.38
C LEU A 42 1.76 -9.26 6.13
N PHE A 43 2.42 -10.24 6.74
CA PHE A 43 2.22 -11.67 6.53
C PHE A 43 2.02 -12.41 7.86
N ASP A 44 1.80 -13.72 7.74
CA ASP A 44 1.43 -14.69 8.78
C ASP A 44 -0.01 -14.54 9.30
N ARG A 45 -0.61 -15.67 9.69
CA ARG A 45 -1.99 -15.78 10.20
C ARG A 45 -3.07 -15.38 9.19
N SER A 46 -2.77 -15.48 7.90
CA SER A 46 -3.73 -15.16 6.84
C SER A 46 -4.99 -16.03 6.94
N PRO A 47 -6.18 -15.42 6.90
CA PRO A 47 -7.45 -16.15 6.79
C PRO A 47 -7.82 -16.47 5.33
N GLU A 48 -7.02 -16.01 4.36
CA GLU A 48 -7.30 -16.14 2.92
C GLU A 48 -6.31 -17.12 2.27
N ASP A 49 -6.79 -17.91 1.32
CA ASP A 49 -5.91 -18.73 0.47
C ASP A 49 -4.90 -17.84 -0.27
N ASN A 50 -3.61 -18.21 -0.14
CA ASN A 50 -2.49 -17.46 -0.68
C ASN A 50 -2.44 -15.97 -0.25
N GLY A 51 -3.09 -15.60 0.86
CA GLY A 51 -3.23 -14.19 1.24
C GLY A 51 -1.90 -13.48 1.48
N ASN A 52 -0.91 -14.17 2.07
CA ASN A 52 0.46 -13.63 2.22
C ASN A 52 1.08 -13.26 0.87
N GLN A 53 1.01 -14.16 -0.11
CA GLN A 53 1.56 -13.94 -1.45
C GLN A 53 0.86 -12.75 -2.12
N ARG A 54 -0.48 -12.71 -2.08
CA ARG A 54 -1.28 -11.63 -2.68
C ARG A 54 -0.98 -10.25 -2.05
N VAL A 55 -0.76 -10.18 -0.73
CA VAL A 55 -0.33 -8.95 -0.05
C VAL A 55 1.03 -8.49 -0.56
N LEU A 56 2.01 -9.40 -0.67
CA LEU A 56 3.34 -9.05 -1.17
C LEU A 56 3.29 -8.58 -2.63
N GLU A 57 2.58 -9.30 -3.50
CA GLU A 57 2.36 -8.90 -4.90
C GLU A 57 1.78 -7.49 -5.01
N ARG A 58 0.78 -7.17 -4.17
CA ARG A 58 0.19 -5.83 -4.11
C ARG A 58 1.20 -4.77 -3.68
N ILE A 59 1.99 -5.03 -2.64
CA ILE A 59 3.00 -4.08 -2.15
C ILE A 59 4.08 -3.85 -3.21
N TYR A 60 4.58 -4.91 -3.84
CA TYR A 60 5.54 -4.78 -4.94
C TYR A 60 4.93 -4.00 -6.11
N ALA A 61 3.66 -4.24 -6.46
CA ALA A 61 2.99 -3.47 -7.52
C ALA A 61 2.83 -1.98 -7.17
N LEU A 62 2.64 -1.63 -5.89
CA LEU A 62 2.60 -0.25 -5.43
C LEU A 62 3.98 0.43 -5.50
N GLN A 63 5.05 -0.30 -5.14
CA GLN A 63 6.43 0.21 -5.19
C GLN A 63 6.97 0.35 -6.63
N ASN A 64 6.60 -0.60 -7.51
CA ASN A 64 7.04 -0.61 -8.90
C ASN A 64 6.29 0.39 -9.79
N LYS A 65 5.21 1.00 -9.29
CA LYS A 65 4.65 2.19 -9.95
C LYS A 65 5.58 3.36 -9.63
N PRO A 66 6.27 3.94 -10.63
CA PRO A 66 7.11 5.09 -10.37
C PRO A 66 6.23 6.15 -9.71
N ALA A 67 6.61 6.57 -8.50
CA ALA A 67 6.16 7.85 -7.97
C ALA A 67 6.46 8.85 -9.09
N TYR A 68 5.41 9.50 -9.58
CA TYR A 68 5.48 10.44 -10.70
C TYR A 68 6.73 11.31 -10.50
N LEU A 69 7.77 11.11 -11.33
CA LEU A 69 8.92 11.98 -11.38
C LEU A 69 8.43 13.29 -12.00
N SER A 70 7.85 14.17 -11.17
CA SER A 70 7.76 15.58 -11.51
C SER A 70 9.18 16.14 -11.50
N ARG A 71 9.61 16.61 -12.68
CA ARG A 71 10.86 17.32 -12.93
C ARG A 71 11.08 18.49 -11.98
#